data_AF-A0A960TVJ0-F1
#
_entry.id   AF-A0A960TVJ0-F1
#
_cell.length_a   1.000
_cell.length_b   1.000
_cell.length_c   1.000
_cell.angle_alpha   90.00
_cell.angle_beta   90.00
_cell.angle_gamma   90.00
#
_symmetry.space_group_name_H-M   'P 1'
#
loop_
_entity.id
_entity.type
_entity.pdbx_description
1 polymer ?
#
loop_
_entity_poly.entity_id
_entity_poly.type
_entity_poly.pdbx_seq_one_letter_code
_entity_poly.pdbx_strand_id
1 'polypeptide(L)'
;MDRLWILALAVSLGAIGFAVACGDVNLGFDDANGDLTVADAGDDDAAGDDDFTNDGPPTWENFAKRFTERYCASCHAPFDVEEVPYPLVTYEDVVKEKGECREEVADGGMPEAYPTLSNNERQYIVDWIDEGAPMEGDKTEWDKIDEIFSEKCIYCHSDPERYSADMPLDTYEAVKEYTDDIRDEVVDGAMPPSEDQHFPTDAERERFVEWIRDGAPEN
;
A
#
# COMPACT_ATOMS: atom_id res chain seq x y z
N MET A 1 -56.88 -39.36 5.62
CA MET A 1 -55.58 -40.07 5.54
C MET A 1 -54.89 -39.50 4.32
N ASP A 2 -54.32 -38.31 4.49
CA ASP A 2 -53.97 -37.46 3.36
C ASP A 2 -52.47 -37.23 3.38
N ARG A 3 -51.82 -37.88 2.40
CA ARG A 3 -50.38 -37.88 2.20
C ARG A 3 -50.01 -36.68 1.32
N LEU A 4 -49.58 -35.59 1.95
CA LEU A 4 -48.66 -34.63 1.31
C LEU A 4 -47.25 -35.24 1.40
N TRP A 5 -46.65 -35.56 0.26
CA TRP A 5 -45.20 -35.75 0.17
C TRP A 5 -44.65 -34.84 -0.93
N ILE A 6 -43.70 -34.03 -0.48
CA ILE A 6 -43.03 -32.93 -1.17
C ILE A 6 -42.10 -33.48 -2.25
N LEU A 7 -42.17 -32.89 -3.45
CA LEU A 7 -41.21 -33.09 -4.53
C LEU A 7 -39.83 -32.58 -4.09
N ALA A 8 -38.88 -33.48 -3.93
CA ALA A 8 -37.47 -33.16 -3.78
C ALA A 8 -36.92 -32.69 -5.14
N LEU A 9 -36.62 -31.40 -5.25
CA LEU A 9 -35.90 -30.84 -6.38
C LEU A 9 -34.40 -30.95 -6.09
N ALA A 10 -33.72 -31.85 -6.79
CA ALA A 10 -32.29 -32.00 -6.72
C ALA A 10 -31.64 -30.83 -7.49
N VAL A 11 -31.02 -29.89 -6.76
CA VAL A 11 -30.10 -28.91 -7.35
C VAL A 11 -28.71 -29.48 -7.22
N SER A 12 -28.22 -30.07 -8.32
CA SER A 12 -26.82 -30.45 -8.48
C SER A 12 -25.99 -29.20 -8.73
N LEU A 13 -25.40 -28.63 -7.69
CA LEU A 13 -24.31 -27.68 -7.81
C LEU A 13 -23.05 -28.45 -8.23
N GLY A 14 -22.76 -28.38 -9.53
CA GLY A 14 -21.46 -28.80 -10.05
C GLY A 14 -20.38 -27.92 -9.46
N ALA A 15 -19.45 -28.52 -8.73
CA ALA A 15 -18.20 -27.88 -8.37
C ALA A 15 -17.41 -27.61 -9.66
N ILE A 16 -17.39 -26.36 -10.10
CA ILE A 16 -16.40 -25.88 -11.06
C ILE A 16 -15.11 -25.72 -10.26
N GLY A 17 -14.23 -26.71 -10.35
CA GLY A 17 -12.87 -26.58 -9.88
C GLY A 17 -12.14 -25.56 -10.75
N PHE A 18 -11.94 -24.36 -10.22
CA PHE A 18 -10.87 -23.48 -10.71
C PHE A 18 -9.57 -24.02 -10.13
N ALA A 19 -8.87 -24.85 -10.90
CA ALA A 19 -7.45 -25.03 -10.73
C ALA A 19 -6.77 -23.76 -11.24
N VAL A 20 -6.37 -22.88 -10.32
CA VAL A 20 -5.35 -21.86 -10.63
C VAL A 20 -4.04 -22.62 -10.77
N ALA A 21 -3.73 -23.00 -12.00
CA ALA A 21 -2.38 -23.36 -12.37
C ALA A 21 -1.61 -22.05 -12.52
N CYS A 22 -0.67 -21.79 -11.61
CA CYS A 22 0.43 -20.86 -11.86
C CYS A 22 1.30 -21.52 -12.93
N GLY A 23 0.86 -21.44 -14.19
CA GLY A 23 1.70 -21.71 -15.33
C GLY A 23 2.57 -20.49 -15.52
N ASP A 24 3.87 -20.66 -15.37
CA ASP A 24 4.89 -19.69 -15.76
C ASP A 24 4.61 -19.25 -17.19
N VAL A 25 3.97 -18.08 -17.33
CA VAL A 25 3.94 -17.38 -18.60
C VAL A 25 5.32 -16.76 -18.72
N ASN A 26 6.23 -17.51 -19.33
CA ASN A 26 7.43 -16.98 -19.93
C ASN A 26 7.00 -16.11 -21.13
N LEU A 27 6.52 -14.90 -20.82
CA LEU A 27 6.50 -13.81 -21.78
C LEU A 27 7.96 -13.48 -21.99
N GLY A 28 8.50 -13.94 -23.12
CA GLY A 28 9.78 -13.46 -23.63
C GLY A 28 9.68 -11.96 -23.86
N PHE A 29 9.88 -11.19 -22.80
CA PHE A 29 10.44 -9.86 -22.88
C PHE A 29 11.90 -10.09 -23.25
N ASP A 30 12.15 -10.06 -24.56
CA ASP A 30 13.49 -9.88 -25.06
C ASP A 30 14.07 -8.65 -24.35
N ASP A 31 15.16 -8.88 -23.63
CA ASP A 31 15.91 -7.93 -22.83
C ASP A 31 16.05 -6.57 -23.53
N ALA A 32 15.16 -5.65 -23.16
CA ALA A 32 15.43 -4.22 -23.14
C ALA A 32 15.66 -3.77 -21.68
N ASN A 33 16.26 -4.64 -20.86
CA ASN A 33 17.14 -4.18 -19.78
C ASN A 33 18.41 -3.62 -20.43
N GLY A 34 18.25 -2.50 -21.14
CA GLY A 34 19.32 -1.57 -21.34
C GLY A 34 19.72 -1.13 -19.94
N ASP A 35 20.82 -1.71 -19.47
CA ASP A 35 21.67 -1.19 -18.42
C ASP A 35 21.64 0.33 -18.45
N LEU A 36 20.79 0.93 -17.61
CA LEU A 36 20.84 2.34 -17.26
C LEU A 36 22.05 2.52 -16.34
N THR A 37 23.23 2.08 -16.78
CA THR A 37 24.44 2.82 -16.46
C THR A 37 24.15 4.25 -16.88
N VAL A 38 23.98 5.08 -15.87
CA VAL A 38 23.89 6.52 -15.95
C VAL A 38 25.21 6.98 -16.56
N ALA A 39 25.32 6.87 -17.88
CA ALA A 39 26.34 7.52 -18.64
C ALA A 39 25.99 9.00 -18.51
N ASP A 40 26.76 9.64 -17.63
CA ASP A 40 26.97 11.08 -17.48
C ASP A 40 27.10 11.75 -18.85
N ALA A 41 25.95 11.97 -19.48
CA ALA A 41 25.78 12.85 -20.62
C ALA A 41 25.29 14.15 -20.00
N GLY A 42 26.25 15.04 -19.73
CA GLY A 42 25.96 16.41 -19.36
C GLY A 42 25.02 17.01 -20.40
N ASP A 43 23.78 17.24 -19.98
CA ASP A 43 22.84 18.10 -20.69
C ASP A 43 22.51 19.26 -19.75
N ASP A 44 23.10 20.38 -20.13
CA ASP A 44 23.06 21.67 -19.48
C ASP A 44 21.74 22.39 -19.83
N ASP A 45 20.58 21.77 -19.59
CA ASP A 45 19.30 22.44 -19.85
C ASP A 45 18.60 22.84 -18.55
N ALA A 46 19.03 24.01 -18.11
CA ALA A 46 18.35 24.86 -17.16
C ALA A 46 16.88 25.14 -17.56
N ALA A 47 15.93 24.48 -16.91
CA ALA A 47 14.59 25.02 -16.68
C ALA A 47 13.85 24.22 -15.59
N GLY A 48 13.98 24.66 -14.34
CA GLY A 48 13.08 24.27 -13.26
C GLY A 48 13.80 23.79 -12.02
N ASP A 49 14.16 24.74 -11.17
CA ASP A 49 14.53 24.52 -9.76
C ASP A 49 13.28 24.11 -8.94
N ASP A 50 12.40 23.29 -9.52
CA ASP A 50 11.33 22.63 -8.80
C ASP A 50 11.90 21.38 -8.13
N ASP A 51 12.52 21.69 -7.00
CA ASP A 51 12.91 20.79 -5.94
C ASP A 51 11.72 19.90 -5.52
N PHE A 52 11.51 18.82 -6.26
CA PHE A 52 10.70 17.68 -5.83
C PHE A 52 11.45 16.85 -4.78
N THR A 53 12.68 17.23 -4.39
CA THR A 53 13.50 16.52 -3.41
C THR A 53 13.19 16.94 -1.97
N ASN A 54 11.91 17.09 -1.61
CA ASN A 54 11.54 17.28 -0.20
C ASN A 54 12.16 16.14 0.64
N ASP A 55 12.59 16.45 1.86
CA ASP A 55 13.36 15.57 2.77
C ASP A 55 12.57 14.34 3.31
N GLY A 56 11.75 13.68 2.49
CA GLY A 56 10.99 12.49 2.88
C GLY A 56 10.39 11.74 1.67
N PRO A 57 9.80 10.55 1.92
CA PRO A 57 9.13 9.78 0.87
C PRO A 57 8.06 10.61 0.15
N PRO A 58 7.86 10.39 -1.16
CA PRO A 58 6.82 11.09 -1.91
C PRO A 58 5.44 10.70 -1.36
N THR A 59 4.59 11.69 -1.15
CA THR A 59 3.18 11.52 -0.78
C THR A 59 2.33 12.41 -1.65
N TRP A 60 1.01 12.26 -1.56
CA TRP A 60 0.08 13.15 -2.23
C TRP A 60 0.37 14.63 -1.93
N GLU A 61 0.39 15.06 -0.66
CA GLU A 61 0.47 16.49 -0.33
C GLU A 61 1.88 17.06 -0.55
N ASN A 62 2.93 16.29 -0.30
CA ASN A 62 4.30 16.80 -0.43
C ASN A 62 4.83 16.73 -1.88
N PHE A 63 4.27 15.89 -2.75
CA PHE A 63 4.81 15.63 -4.09
C PHE A 63 3.70 15.56 -5.14
N ALA A 64 2.90 14.50 -5.13
CA ALA A 64 2.10 14.11 -6.29
C ALA A 64 1.02 15.15 -6.64
N LYS A 65 0.45 15.85 -5.66
CA LYS A 65 -0.50 16.94 -5.90
C LYS A 65 0.08 18.04 -6.77
N ARG A 66 1.28 18.55 -6.42
CA ARG A 66 1.97 19.60 -7.19
C ARG A 66 2.37 19.10 -8.58
N PHE A 67 2.80 17.85 -8.66
CA PHE A 67 3.12 17.19 -9.91
C PHE A 67 1.90 17.12 -10.84
N THR A 68 0.78 16.59 -10.34
CA THR A 68 -0.48 16.46 -11.07
C THR A 68 -1.02 17.81 -11.49
N GLU A 69 -1.00 18.82 -10.61
CA GLU A 69 -1.41 20.19 -10.94
C GLU A 69 -0.60 20.80 -12.09
N ARG A 70 0.71 20.50 -12.14
CA ARG A 70 1.62 21.03 -13.16
C ARG A 70 1.53 20.31 -14.50
N TYR A 71 1.51 18.98 -14.48
CA TYR A 71 1.71 18.16 -15.68
C TYR A 71 0.41 17.55 -16.22
N CYS A 72 -0.59 17.30 -15.38
CA CYS A 72 -1.76 16.49 -15.75
C CYS A 72 -3.04 17.33 -15.81
N ALA A 73 -3.27 18.18 -14.80
CA ALA A 73 -4.55 18.81 -14.54
C ALA A 73 -5.03 19.76 -15.66
N SER A 74 -4.13 20.30 -16.49
CA SER A 74 -4.52 21.18 -17.60
C SER A 74 -5.29 20.45 -18.70
N CYS A 75 -4.93 19.19 -18.98
CA CYS A 75 -5.61 18.31 -19.94
C CYS A 75 -6.68 17.45 -19.26
N HIS A 76 -6.41 17.01 -18.02
CA HIS A 76 -7.30 16.17 -17.20
C HIS A 76 -8.12 16.97 -16.19
N ALA A 77 -8.53 18.19 -16.55
CA ALA A 77 -9.45 18.96 -15.73
C ALA A 77 -10.87 18.38 -15.83
N PRO A 78 -11.76 18.67 -14.85
CA PRO A 78 -13.14 18.16 -14.81
C PRO A 78 -14.08 18.84 -15.83
N PHE A 79 -13.60 19.06 -17.06
CA PHE A 79 -14.40 19.60 -18.15
C PHE A 79 -14.95 18.48 -19.03
N ASP A 80 -16.09 18.73 -19.67
CA ASP A 80 -16.70 17.87 -20.68
C ASP A 80 -15.94 17.99 -22.00
N VAL A 81 -14.65 17.65 -21.97
CA VAL A 81 -13.87 17.42 -23.18
C VAL A 81 -14.19 16.00 -23.62
N GLU A 82 -14.97 15.85 -24.69
CA GLU A 82 -15.37 14.54 -25.27
C GLU A 82 -14.19 13.58 -25.51
N GLU A 83 -12.95 14.09 -25.50
CA GLU A 83 -11.73 13.37 -25.86
C GLU A 83 -10.81 13.02 -24.67
N VAL A 84 -10.99 13.57 -23.46
CA VAL A 84 -10.15 13.21 -22.30
C VAL A 84 -10.99 12.44 -21.27
N PRO A 85 -10.75 11.12 -21.10
CA PRO A 85 -11.73 10.22 -20.50
C PRO A 85 -11.93 10.38 -18.99
N TYR A 86 -10.99 10.98 -18.26
CA TYR A 86 -11.10 11.11 -16.80
C TYR A 86 -10.37 12.34 -16.24
N PRO A 87 -10.94 12.96 -15.18
CA PRO A 87 -10.25 14.00 -14.42
C PRO A 87 -9.07 13.39 -13.65
N LEU A 88 -8.02 14.18 -13.43
CA LEU A 88 -6.88 13.88 -12.56
C LEU A 88 -6.59 15.13 -11.72
N VAL A 89 -7.57 15.62 -10.96
CA VAL A 89 -7.43 16.87 -10.19
C VAL A 89 -7.52 16.66 -8.68
N THR A 90 -8.03 15.53 -8.23
CA THR A 90 -8.08 15.12 -6.83
C THR A 90 -7.26 13.86 -6.59
N TYR A 91 -6.97 13.57 -5.32
CA TYR A 91 -6.31 12.33 -4.93
C TYR A 91 -7.14 11.11 -5.36
N GLU A 92 -8.46 11.16 -5.12
CA GLU A 92 -9.38 10.09 -5.46
C GLU A 92 -9.42 9.83 -6.97
N ASP A 93 -9.36 10.88 -7.78
CA ASP A 93 -9.27 10.75 -9.25
C ASP A 93 -7.99 10.01 -9.66
N VAL A 94 -6.84 10.43 -9.13
CA VAL A 94 -5.53 9.83 -9.47
C VAL A 94 -5.45 8.38 -9.00
N VAL A 95 -5.89 8.08 -7.78
CA VAL A 95 -5.88 6.71 -7.24
C VAL A 95 -6.80 5.78 -8.04
N LYS A 96 -7.94 6.29 -8.50
CA LYS A 96 -8.89 5.52 -9.30
C LYS A 96 -8.28 5.08 -10.64
N GLU A 97 -7.48 5.94 -11.25
CA GLU A 97 -6.90 5.72 -12.59
C GLU A 97 -5.39 5.38 -12.54
N LYS A 98 -4.82 5.12 -11.35
CA LYS A 98 -3.37 5.03 -11.15
C LYS A 98 -2.67 3.99 -12.04
N GLY A 99 -3.35 2.88 -12.36
CA GLY A 99 -2.80 1.85 -13.24
C GLY A 99 -2.55 2.37 -14.66
N GLU A 100 -3.52 3.08 -15.24
CA GLU A 100 -3.37 3.69 -16.56
C GLU A 100 -2.37 4.85 -16.52
N CYS A 101 -2.45 5.73 -15.51
CA CYS A 101 -1.49 6.81 -15.32
C CYS A 101 -0.05 6.29 -15.26
N ARG A 102 0.19 5.18 -14.54
CA ARG A 102 1.50 4.56 -14.41
C ARG A 102 2.03 4.09 -15.78
N GLU A 103 1.24 3.34 -16.54
CA GLU A 103 1.64 2.79 -17.84
C GLU A 103 1.96 3.91 -18.83
N GLU A 104 1.04 4.86 -19.01
CA GLU A 104 1.19 5.97 -19.95
C GLU A 104 2.37 6.89 -19.63
N VAL A 105 2.60 7.16 -18.34
CA VAL A 105 3.74 7.98 -17.90
C VAL A 105 5.05 7.20 -18.05
N ALA A 106 5.10 5.93 -17.66
CA ALA A 106 6.30 5.10 -17.79
C ALA A 106 6.76 4.99 -19.25
N ASP A 107 5.83 4.73 -20.17
CA ASP A 107 6.11 4.65 -21.61
C ASP A 107 6.40 6.02 -22.24
N GLY A 108 5.97 7.10 -21.58
CA GLY A 108 6.17 8.46 -22.05
C GLY A 108 5.16 8.94 -23.06
N GLY A 109 4.02 8.26 -23.13
CA GLY A 109 2.85 8.78 -23.81
C GLY A 109 2.34 10.04 -23.12
N MET A 110 2.49 10.15 -21.80
CA MET A 110 1.98 11.28 -21.03
C MET A 110 3.06 12.08 -20.29
N PRO A 111 2.94 13.43 -20.26
CA PRO A 111 2.00 14.24 -21.04
C PRO A 111 2.41 14.33 -22.52
N GLU A 112 1.45 14.20 -23.44
CA GLU A 112 1.70 14.34 -24.90
C GLU A 112 2.14 15.76 -25.30
N ALA A 113 1.74 16.76 -24.49
CA ALA A 113 1.98 18.16 -24.72
C ALA A 113 2.92 18.77 -23.67
N TYR A 114 3.45 19.96 -23.97
CA TYR A 114 4.32 20.69 -23.05
C TYR A 114 3.58 21.09 -21.75
N PRO A 115 4.23 21.00 -20.57
CA PRO A 115 5.63 20.60 -20.36
C PRO A 115 5.84 19.08 -20.39
N THR A 116 6.89 18.63 -21.07
CA THR A 116 7.31 17.22 -21.10
C THR A 116 8.04 16.84 -19.81
N LEU A 117 7.78 15.65 -19.29
CA LEU A 117 8.50 15.12 -18.13
C LEU A 117 9.94 14.74 -18.50
N SER A 118 10.89 15.11 -17.65
CA SER A 118 12.21 14.49 -17.66
C SER A 118 12.14 13.01 -17.25
N ASN A 119 13.17 12.23 -17.56
CA ASN A 119 13.24 10.82 -17.14
C ASN A 119 13.18 10.67 -15.60
N ASN A 120 13.77 11.62 -14.87
CA ASN A 120 13.75 11.59 -13.40
C ASN A 120 12.34 11.85 -12.88
N GLU A 121 11.68 12.93 -13.32
CA GLU A 121 10.30 13.26 -12.91
C GLU A 121 9.33 12.12 -13.22
N ARG A 122 9.49 11.48 -14.38
CA ARG A 122 8.74 10.30 -14.76
C ARG A 122 8.96 9.14 -13.79
N GLN A 123 10.21 8.85 -13.44
CA GLN A 123 10.52 7.78 -12.49
C GLN A 123 9.90 8.08 -11.12
N TYR A 124 10.02 9.30 -10.61
CA TYR A 124 9.46 9.68 -9.31
C TYR A 124 7.95 9.46 -9.20
N ILE A 125 7.18 9.85 -10.22
CA ILE A 125 5.73 9.65 -10.18
C ILE A 125 5.34 8.16 -10.34
N VAL A 126 6.10 7.39 -11.13
CA VAL A 126 5.89 5.94 -11.25
C VAL A 126 6.18 5.24 -9.93
N ASP A 127 7.28 5.59 -9.26
CA ASP A 127 7.66 5.04 -7.95
C ASP A 127 6.58 5.34 -6.91
N TRP A 128 6.09 6.58 -6.83
CA TRP A 128 4.99 6.94 -5.92
C TRP A 128 3.71 6.14 -6.20
N ILE A 129 3.37 5.87 -7.47
CA ILE A 129 2.22 5.02 -7.82
C ILE A 129 2.48 3.56 -7.41
N ASP A 130 3.69 3.05 -7.63
CA ASP A 130 4.10 1.67 -7.29
C ASP A 130 4.12 1.43 -5.78
N GLU A 131 4.42 2.46 -5.00
CA GLU A 131 4.29 2.48 -3.53
C GLU A 131 2.82 2.54 -3.06
N GLY A 132 1.86 2.52 -3.99
CA GLY A 132 0.44 2.49 -3.68
C GLY A 132 -0.24 3.85 -3.74
N ALA A 133 0.47 4.90 -4.14
CA ALA A 133 0.04 6.30 -4.14
C ALA A 133 -0.27 6.81 -2.72
N PRO A 134 0.67 6.77 -1.76
CA PRO A 134 0.41 7.16 -0.37
C PRO A 134 -0.03 8.62 -0.24
N MET A 135 -1.03 8.87 0.60
CA MET A 135 -1.45 10.20 1.05
C MET A 135 -0.50 10.72 2.14
N GLU A 136 -0.41 12.04 2.34
CA GLU A 136 0.36 12.58 3.48
C GLU A 136 -0.28 12.11 4.79
N GLY A 137 0.52 11.43 5.62
CA GLY A 137 0.01 10.81 6.84
C GLY A 137 -0.69 9.47 6.64
N ASP A 138 -0.61 8.86 5.44
CA ASP A 138 -0.80 7.41 5.32
C ASP A 138 0.31 6.74 6.11
N LYS A 139 -0.01 6.51 7.39
CA LYS A 139 0.70 5.60 8.26
C LYS A 139 0.89 4.29 7.50
N THR A 140 2.11 3.79 7.46
CA THR A 140 2.38 2.39 7.09
C THR A 140 1.47 1.47 7.92
N GLU A 141 1.25 0.23 7.48
CA GLU A 141 0.54 -0.72 8.34
C GLU A 141 1.26 -0.88 9.67
N TRP A 142 2.60 -0.83 9.67
CA TRP A 142 3.37 -0.75 10.90
C TRP A 142 3.05 0.50 11.73
N ASP A 143 3.01 1.71 11.19
CA ASP A 143 2.69 2.93 11.97
C ASP A 143 1.29 2.89 12.61
N LYS A 144 0.34 2.18 11.98
CA LYS A 144 -1.01 1.95 12.54
C LYS A 144 -0.95 0.95 13.69
N ILE A 145 -0.10 -0.06 13.59
CA ILE A 145 0.11 -1.09 14.61
C ILE A 145 1.01 -0.60 15.74
N ASP A 146 2.01 0.23 15.47
CA ASP A 146 2.92 0.84 16.43
C ASP A 146 2.16 1.71 17.43
N GLU A 147 1.09 2.38 17.00
CA GLU A 147 0.19 3.10 17.91
C GLU A 147 -0.47 2.14 18.93
N ILE A 148 -0.93 0.97 18.48
CA ILE A 148 -1.47 -0.07 19.37
C ILE A 148 -0.34 -0.60 20.28
N PHE A 149 0.84 -0.87 19.72
CA PHE A 149 1.98 -1.41 20.43
C PHE A 149 2.46 -0.46 21.54
N SER A 150 2.74 0.78 21.18
CA SER A 150 3.27 1.80 22.08
C SER A 150 2.31 2.13 23.22
N GLU A 151 1.00 2.14 22.95
CA GLU A 151 0.02 2.44 23.98
C GLU A 151 -0.37 1.25 24.84
N LYS A 152 -0.47 0.05 24.26
CA LYS A 152 -1.08 -1.12 24.92
C LYS A 152 -0.06 -2.16 25.37
N CYS A 153 1.05 -2.33 24.63
CA CYS A 153 2.00 -3.43 24.83
C CYS A 153 3.30 -2.95 25.50
N ILE A 154 3.89 -1.85 25.02
CA ILE A 154 5.23 -1.38 25.44
C ILE A 154 5.30 -1.08 26.94
N TYR A 155 4.18 -0.70 27.58
CA TYR A 155 4.17 -0.46 29.03
C TYR A 155 4.73 -1.63 29.85
N CYS A 156 4.31 -2.86 29.54
CA CYS A 156 4.82 -4.06 30.21
C CYS A 156 6.09 -4.62 29.52
N HIS A 157 6.20 -4.44 28.19
CA HIS A 157 7.23 -5.09 27.39
C HIS A 157 8.49 -4.25 27.13
N SER A 158 8.58 -3.01 27.61
CA SER A 158 9.80 -2.18 27.50
C SER A 158 10.86 -2.50 28.57
N ASP A 159 10.48 -3.12 29.68
CA ASP A 159 11.38 -3.57 30.74
C ASP A 159 10.87 -4.92 31.30
N PRO A 160 11.12 -6.02 30.57
CA PRO A 160 10.54 -7.32 30.90
C PRO A 160 10.92 -7.81 32.31
N GLU A 161 12.14 -7.53 32.77
CA GLU A 161 12.60 -7.89 34.11
C GLU A 161 11.78 -7.18 35.20
N ARG A 162 11.44 -5.91 34.98
CA ARG A 162 10.65 -5.10 35.93
C ARG A 162 9.18 -5.51 35.96
N TYR A 163 8.60 -5.79 34.80
CA TYR A 163 7.17 -6.04 34.66
C TYR A 163 6.81 -7.53 34.57
N SER A 164 7.80 -8.42 34.71
CA SER A 164 7.63 -9.88 34.60
C SER A 164 7.02 -10.29 33.25
N ALA A 165 7.36 -9.56 32.18
CA ALA A 165 7.09 -10.00 30.82
C ALA A 165 8.21 -10.95 30.39
N ASP A 166 7.88 -11.92 29.52
CA ASP A 166 8.85 -12.92 29.07
C ASP A 166 9.74 -12.42 27.91
N MET A 167 9.37 -11.30 27.28
CA MET A 167 10.02 -10.80 26.08
C MET A 167 9.95 -9.27 25.92
N PRO A 168 11.00 -8.64 25.37
CA PRO A 168 10.97 -7.24 24.98
C PRO A 168 10.20 -7.06 23.68
N LEU A 169 9.36 -6.02 23.58
CA LEU A 169 8.58 -5.69 22.37
C LEU A 169 8.65 -4.21 22.01
N ASP A 170 9.79 -3.58 22.30
CA ASP A 170 10.03 -2.14 22.12
C ASP A 170 10.67 -1.78 20.77
N THR A 171 10.90 -2.78 19.89
CA THR A 171 11.32 -2.57 18.49
C THR A 171 10.53 -3.47 17.54
N TYR A 172 10.44 -3.07 16.27
CA TYR A 172 9.81 -3.87 15.22
C TYR A 172 10.44 -5.27 15.09
N GLU A 173 11.76 -5.37 15.14
CA GLU A 173 12.47 -6.65 15.01
C GLU A 173 12.12 -7.61 16.14
N ALA A 174 11.95 -7.11 17.37
CA ALA A 174 11.53 -7.92 18.50
C ALA A 174 10.10 -8.42 18.31
N VAL A 175 9.18 -7.56 17.88
CA VAL A 175 7.80 -7.96 17.55
C VAL A 175 7.77 -9.02 16.44
N LYS A 176 8.60 -8.86 15.42
CA LYS A 176 8.73 -9.78 14.30
C LYS A 176 9.33 -11.14 14.70
N GLU A 177 10.26 -11.14 15.66
CA GLU A 177 10.86 -12.37 16.18
C GLU A 177 9.83 -13.23 16.92
N TYR A 178 8.89 -12.59 17.62
CA TYR A 178 7.94 -13.25 18.52
C TYR A 178 6.50 -13.30 18.01
N THR A 179 6.28 -13.05 16.73
CA THR A 179 4.94 -12.76 16.19
C THR A 179 3.94 -13.90 16.38
N ASP A 180 4.39 -15.16 16.25
CA ASP A 180 3.53 -16.32 16.48
C ASP A 180 3.10 -16.47 17.94
N ASP A 181 4.05 -16.32 18.88
CA ASP A 181 3.79 -16.40 20.32
C ASP A 181 2.86 -15.26 20.76
N ILE A 182 3.14 -14.04 20.31
CA ILE A 182 2.29 -12.86 20.60
C ILE A 182 0.87 -13.08 20.08
N ARG A 183 0.71 -13.58 18.85
CA ARG A 183 -0.61 -13.84 18.27
C ARG A 183 -1.39 -14.82 19.13
N ASP A 184 -0.77 -15.93 19.48
CA ASP A 184 -1.45 -17.00 20.21
C ASP A 184 -1.95 -16.46 21.55
N GLU A 185 -1.09 -15.76 22.30
CA GLU A 185 -1.42 -15.13 23.61
C GLU A 185 -2.47 -14.00 23.53
N VAL A 186 -2.53 -13.26 22.41
CA VAL A 186 -3.56 -12.22 22.20
C VAL A 186 -4.89 -12.84 21.79
N VAL A 187 -4.87 -13.91 20.99
CA VAL A 187 -6.08 -14.59 20.48
C VAL A 187 -6.76 -15.40 21.56
N ASP A 188 -6.01 -16.09 22.42
CA ASP A 188 -6.55 -16.84 23.56
C ASP A 188 -6.88 -15.93 24.76
N GLY A 189 -6.51 -14.65 24.68
CA GLY A 189 -6.83 -13.61 25.66
C GLY A 189 -6.00 -13.71 26.93
N ALA A 190 -4.87 -14.41 26.88
CA ALA A 190 -3.89 -14.43 27.97
C ALA A 190 -3.15 -13.09 28.09
N MET A 191 -3.05 -12.34 26.99
CA MET A 191 -2.44 -11.01 26.93
C MET A 191 -3.43 -9.93 26.47
N PRO A 192 -3.51 -8.79 27.18
CA PRO A 192 -2.83 -8.51 28.47
C PRO A 192 -3.41 -9.31 29.67
N PRO A 193 -2.64 -9.51 30.76
CA PRO A 193 -3.04 -10.36 31.91
C PRO A 193 -4.07 -9.71 32.88
N SER A 194 -4.44 -8.44 32.69
CA SER A 194 -5.48 -7.75 33.47
C SER A 194 -6.24 -6.72 32.62
N GLU A 195 -7.56 -6.59 32.84
CA GLU A 195 -8.43 -5.59 32.18
C GLU A 195 -8.22 -4.16 32.74
N ASP A 196 -6.99 -3.69 32.79
CA ASP A 196 -6.67 -2.32 33.19
C ASP A 196 -6.77 -1.34 31.99
N GLN A 197 -6.48 -0.06 32.23
CA GLN A 197 -6.66 1.06 31.29
C GLN A 197 -5.87 0.95 29.97
N HIS A 198 -5.01 -0.06 29.83
CA HIS A 198 -4.14 -0.28 28.67
C HIS A 198 -4.55 -1.50 27.84
N PHE A 199 -5.77 -2.03 28.06
CA PHE A 199 -6.27 -3.14 27.26
C PHE A 199 -6.63 -2.67 25.84
N PRO A 200 -6.15 -3.35 24.78
CA PRO A 200 -6.67 -3.11 23.44
C PRO A 200 -8.14 -3.49 23.39
N THR A 201 -8.91 -2.73 22.63
CA THR A 201 -10.29 -3.06 22.23
C THR A 201 -10.31 -4.30 21.34
N ASP A 202 -11.48 -4.92 21.17
CA ASP A 202 -11.62 -6.06 20.26
C ASP A 202 -11.22 -5.72 18.81
N ALA A 203 -11.53 -4.50 18.37
CA ALA A 203 -11.16 -4.03 17.03
C ALA A 203 -9.65 -3.83 16.88
N GLU A 204 -8.97 -3.29 17.90
CA GLU A 204 -7.50 -3.16 17.91
C GLU A 204 -6.83 -4.54 17.93
N ARG A 205 -7.35 -5.49 18.72
CA ARG A 205 -6.88 -6.89 18.73
C ARG A 205 -7.04 -7.55 17.36
N GLU A 206 -8.22 -7.41 16.75
CA GLU A 206 -8.51 -8.00 15.44
C GLU A 206 -7.56 -7.44 14.38
N ARG A 207 -7.41 -6.11 14.30
CA ARG A 207 -6.46 -5.45 13.39
C ARG A 207 -5.03 -5.93 13.62
N PHE A 208 -4.61 -6.05 14.87
CA PHE A 208 -3.27 -6.51 15.19
C PHE A 208 -3.02 -7.96 14.76
N VAL A 209 -3.98 -8.86 15.04
CA VAL A 209 -3.89 -10.26 14.61
C VAL A 209 -3.92 -10.40 13.09
N GLU A 210 -4.68 -9.55 12.38
CA GLU A 210 -4.68 -9.51 10.92
C GLU A 210 -3.31 -9.11 10.36
N TRP A 211 -2.71 -8.04 10.89
CA TRP A 211 -1.35 -7.63 10.50
C TRP A 211 -0.30 -8.74 10.73
N ILE A 212 -0.39 -9.48 11.84
CA ILE A 212 0.47 -10.66 12.07
C ILE A 212 0.24 -11.72 10.99
N ARG A 213 -1.02 -12.02 10.65
CA ARG A 213 -1.36 -13.03 9.64
C ARG A 213 -0.84 -12.68 8.26
N ASP A 214 -0.73 -11.40 7.95
CA ASP A 214 -0.16 -10.87 6.71
C ASP A 214 1.38 -10.89 6.70
N GLY A 215 2.01 -11.44 7.74
CA GLY A 215 3.46 -11.61 7.84
C GLY A 215 4.17 -10.46 8.54
N ALA A 216 3.42 -9.66 9.33
CA ALA A 216 3.93 -8.49 10.05
C ALA A 216 4.70 -7.52 9.13
N PRO A 217 4.09 -7.07 8.02
CA PRO A 217 4.78 -6.24 7.06
C PRO A 217 5.10 -4.85 7.65
N GLU A 218 6.23 -4.27 7.22
CA GLU A 218 6.73 -2.96 7.68
C GLU A 218 6.23 -1.80 6.81
N ASN A 219 5.58 -2.11 5.67
CA ASN A 219 5.23 -1.14 4.63
C ASN A 219 3.88 -0.44 4.82
#